data_AF-A0A7R9U898-F1
#
_entry.id   AF-A0A7R9U898-F1
#
_cell.length_a   1.000
_cell.length_b   1.000
_cell.length_c   1.000
_cell.angle_alpha   90.00
_cell.angle_beta   90.00
_cell.angle_gamma   90.00
#
_symmetry.space_group_name_H-M   'P 1'
#
loop_
_entity.id
_entity.type
_entity.pdbx_description
1 polymer ?
#
loop_
_entity_poly.entity_id
_entity_poly.type
_entity_poly.pdbx_seq_one_letter_code
_entity_poly.pdbx_strand_id
1 'polypeptide(L)'
;VFTSSLRSLDPSGQVERVCTGERDWIDQCCWQDQKPTQLGRIVGEWTAAYDQKPSEDLENAALRPMTEARKNFLDSFVKAQMTVFEQPEEVNPQSGQVLTQDVSGWFFWNFKMETDIYREWDYLKGLQEGWIPRLPQQSKDNRMASEIFGSCDSIADEVYQHRHELLGVVKPFPPEAVDGDDNRIHADGQQGDYLARTMSTIIALAIVGCLCIIGVVYRMYYYHRMGDSRWSYERIKEPLRGARQAAHGAGEELKMSV
;
A
#
# COMPACT_ATOMS: atom_id res chain seq x y z
N VAL A 1 7.16 12.36 -10.53
CA VAL A 1 6.15 12.19 -9.46
C VAL A 1 5.19 13.39 -9.41
N PHE A 2 4.55 13.79 -10.53
CA PHE A 2 3.53 14.84 -10.52
C PHE A 2 2.41 14.47 -11.47
N THR A 3 1.60 13.50 -11.07
CA THR A 3 0.35 13.20 -11.78
C THR A 3 -0.78 14.00 -11.15
N SER A 4 -1.80 14.33 -11.94
CA SER A 4 -3.02 14.96 -11.42
C SER A 4 -3.65 14.15 -10.28
N SER A 5 -3.48 12.83 -10.29
CA SER A 5 -3.93 11.92 -9.24
C SER A 5 -3.22 12.07 -7.90
N LEU A 6 -1.97 12.57 -7.87
CA LEU A 6 -1.31 12.86 -6.60
C LEU A 6 -1.90 14.12 -5.96
N ARG A 7 -2.33 15.09 -6.76
CA ARG A 7 -2.90 16.34 -6.23
C ARG A 7 -4.20 16.14 -5.49
N SER A 8 -4.93 15.04 -5.71
CA SER A 8 -6.16 14.74 -4.99
C SER A 8 -5.95 14.05 -3.65
N LEU A 9 -4.71 13.68 -3.29
CA LEU A 9 -4.43 12.93 -2.07
C LEU A 9 -4.20 13.87 -0.89
N ASP A 10 -4.72 13.47 0.27
CA ASP A 10 -4.38 14.05 1.56
C ASP A 10 -2.97 13.61 2.02
N PRO A 11 -2.43 14.14 3.14
CA PRO A 11 -1.10 13.76 3.63
C PRO A 11 -0.89 12.24 3.77
N SER A 12 -1.85 11.51 4.33
CA SER A 12 -1.78 10.05 4.46
C SER A 12 -1.74 9.37 3.10
N GLY A 13 -2.60 9.76 2.17
CA GLY A 13 -2.65 9.21 0.83
C GLY A 13 -1.37 9.46 0.03
N GLN A 14 -0.70 10.61 0.22
CA GLN A 14 0.61 10.86 -0.40
C GLN A 14 1.65 9.82 0.07
N VAL A 15 1.73 9.58 1.37
CA VAL A 15 2.70 8.64 1.96
C VAL A 15 2.36 7.20 1.57
N GLU A 16 1.09 6.80 1.65
CA GLU A 16 0.62 5.49 1.22
C GLU A 16 0.92 5.23 -0.26
N ARG A 17 0.76 6.25 -1.11
CA ARG A 17 1.05 6.14 -2.53
C ARG A 17 2.54 5.94 -2.81
N VAL A 18 3.44 6.51 -1.99
CA VAL A 18 4.87 6.19 -2.07
C VAL A 18 5.11 4.74 -1.68
N CYS A 19 4.60 4.33 -0.52
CA CYS A 19 4.82 3.00 0.03
C CYS A 19 4.33 1.86 -0.86
N THR A 20 3.18 2.04 -1.51
CA THR A 20 2.57 1.02 -2.36
C THR A 20 2.89 1.21 -3.85
N GLY A 21 2.95 2.47 -4.29
CA GLY A 21 2.83 2.81 -5.71
C GLY A 21 4.12 3.17 -6.41
N GLU A 22 5.12 3.69 -5.70
CA GLU A 22 6.41 4.04 -6.33
C GLU A 22 7.28 2.81 -6.55
N ARG A 23 7.19 1.80 -5.68
CA ARG A 23 7.93 0.55 -5.85
C ARG A 23 7.55 -0.14 -7.17
N ASP A 24 6.26 -0.27 -7.43
CA ASP A 24 5.74 -0.84 -8.68
C ASP A 24 6.30 -0.13 -9.93
N TRP A 25 6.43 1.19 -9.86
CA TRP A 25 6.95 1.98 -10.98
C TRP A 25 8.45 1.75 -11.20
N ILE A 26 9.23 1.70 -10.12
CA ILE A 26 10.66 1.38 -10.16
C ILE A 26 10.87 -0.01 -10.76
N ASP A 27 10.04 -0.97 -10.36
CA ASP A 27 10.16 -2.34 -10.85
C ASP A 27 9.80 -2.43 -12.34
N GLN A 28 8.73 -1.78 -12.81
CA GLN A 28 8.27 -1.84 -14.21
C GLN A 28 9.30 -1.41 -15.26
N CYS A 29 10.17 -0.43 -14.97
CA CYS A 29 10.99 0.24 -15.99
C CYS A 29 12.05 -0.67 -16.66
N CYS A 30 12.41 -1.81 -16.05
CA CYS A 30 13.68 -2.46 -16.36
C CYS A 30 13.63 -4.01 -16.30
N TRP A 31 12.50 -4.59 -16.70
CA TRP A 31 12.37 -6.02 -16.99
C TRP A 31 12.60 -6.30 -18.47
N GLN A 32 13.44 -7.28 -18.79
CA GLN A 32 13.56 -7.81 -20.15
C GLN A 32 13.12 -9.28 -20.12
N ASP A 33 12.09 -9.63 -20.88
CA ASP A 33 11.54 -10.98 -20.96
C ASP A 33 11.25 -11.61 -19.58
N GLN A 34 10.65 -10.83 -18.68
CA GLN A 34 10.34 -11.23 -17.30
C GLN A 34 11.57 -11.64 -16.45
N LYS A 35 12.76 -11.14 -16.81
CA LYS A 35 13.96 -11.24 -15.98
C LYS A 35 14.49 -9.86 -15.58
N PRO A 36 14.99 -9.73 -14.35
CA PRO A 36 15.71 -8.54 -13.93
C PRO A 36 16.98 -8.38 -14.76
N THR A 37 17.28 -7.13 -15.14
CA THR A 37 18.55 -6.78 -15.78
C THR A 37 19.68 -6.81 -14.75
N GLN A 38 20.89 -7.26 -15.10
CA GLN A 38 22.04 -7.36 -14.17
C GLN A 38 22.67 -5.99 -13.81
N LEU A 39 21.98 -4.88 -14.07
CA LEU A 39 22.50 -3.55 -13.82
C LEU A 39 22.08 -3.09 -12.43
N GLY A 40 23.04 -2.61 -11.63
CA GLY A 40 22.75 -1.93 -10.37
C GLY A 40 21.91 -0.68 -10.62
N ARG A 41 21.00 -0.37 -9.69
CA ARG A 41 19.97 0.65 -9.87
C ARG A 41 20.14 1.79 -8.89
N ILE A 42 19.80 2.99 -9.33
CA ILE A 42 19.72 4.16 -8.48
C ILE A 42 18.49 4.98 -8.86
N VAL A 43 17.83 5.60 -7.88
CA VAL A 43 16.85 6.66 -8.16
C VAL A 43 17.62 7.95 -8.41
N GLY A 44 17.83 8.27 -9.69
CA GLY A 44 18.69 9.38 -10.10
C GLY A 44 18.15 10.77 -9.73
N GLU A 45 16.83 10.92 -9.60
CA GLU A 45 16.19 12.18 -9.23
C GLU A 45 14.88 11.91 -8.48
N TRP A 46 14.74 12.50 -7.29
CA TRP A 46 13.49 12.56 -6.54
C TRP A 46 13.45 13.81 -5.67
N THR A 47 12.27 14.23 -5.21
CA THR A 47 12.10 15.50 -4.48
C THR A 47 11.08 15.32 -3.36
N ALA A 48 11.07 16.18 -2.34
CA ALA A 48 10.00 16.18 -1.34
C ALA A 48 8.74 16.93 -1.80
N ALA A 49 8.72 17.44 -3.03
CA ALA A 49 7.61 18.23 -3.54
C ALA A 49 6.46 17.33 -4.01
N TYR A 50 5.27 17.62 -3.48
CA TYR A 50 4.07 16.79 -3.67
C TYR A 50 2.97 17.51 -4.48
N ASP A 51 2.92 18.84 -4.43
CA ASP A 51 1.86 19.64 -5.08
C ASP A 51 2.37 20.78 -5.97
N GLN A 52 3.66 21.13 -5.90
CA GLN A 52 4.26 22.24 -6.64
C GLN A 52 5.42 21.79 -7.54
N LYS A 53 5.38 22.26 -8.79
CA LYS A 53 6.50 22.18 -9.74
C LYS A 53 7.01 23.60 -10.02
N PRO A 54 8.32 23.82 -10.14
CA PRO A 54 8.86 25.10 -10.59
C PRO A 54 8.22 25.57 -11.89
N SER A 55 7.68 26.80 -11.87
CA SER A 55 7.05 27.46 -13.01
C SER A 55 7.08 28.99 -12.82
N GLU A 56 7.07 29.74 -13.92
CA GLU A 56 7.04 31.22 -13.88
C GLU A 56 5.88 31.75 -13.03
N ASP A 57 4.71 31.11 -13.09
CA ASP A 57 3.52 31.49 -12.31
C ASP A 57 3.74 31.40 -10.79
N LEU A 58 4.57 30.46 -10.33
CA LEU A 58 4.82 30.23 -8.91
C LEU A 58 5.99 31.06 -8.39
N GLU A 59 6.88 31.58 -9.25
CA GLU A 59 8.02 32.40 -8.83
C GLU A 59 7.61 33.71 -8.14
N ASN A 60 6.38 34.17 -8.36
CA ASN A 60 5.81 35.35 -7.72
C ASN A 60 4.78 35.01 -6.63
N ALA A 61 4.60 33.72 -6.32
CA ALA A 61 3.64 33.28 -5.31
C ALA A 61 4.11 33.65 -3.90
N ALA A 62 3.14 33.84 -2.99
CA ALA A 62 3.45 34.02 -1.59
C ALA A 62 4.13 32.77 -1.01
N LEU A 63 5.19 32.97 -0.25
CA LEU A 63 5.89 31.90 0.45
C LEU A 63 4.93 31.18 1.40
N ARG A 64 4.67 29.89 1.12
CA ARG A 64 3.87 29.05 2.01
C ARG A 64 4.65 28.84 3.32
N PRO A 65 4.08 29.08 4.51
CA PRO A 65 4.81 28.92 5.78
C PRO A 65 5.23 27.46 6.01
N MET A 66 6.38 27.26 6.66
CA MET A 66 6.83 25.93 7.11
C MET A 66 6.38 25.73 8.55
N THR A 67 5.09 25.39 8.70
CA THR A 67 4.48 25.05 9.99
C THR A 67 5.02 23.72 10.50
N GLU A 68 4.84 23.44 11.80
CA GLU A 68 5.28 22.17 12.38
C GLU A 68 4.58 20.97 11.72
N ALA A 69 3.27 21.07 11.48
CA ALA A 69 2.52 20.05 10.74
C ALA A 69 3.11 19.77 9.35
N ARG A 70 3.53 20.80 8.62
CA ARG A 70 4.15 20.63 7.30
C ARG A 70 5.53 19.98 7.39
N LYS A 71 6.34 20.35 8.40
CA LYS A 71 7.62 19.70 8.64
C LYS A 71 7.46 18.22 8.96
N ASN A 72 6.53 17.88 9.86
CA ASN A 72 6.27 16.51 10.26
C ASN A 72 5.79 15.68 9.06
N PHE A 73 4.87 16.22 8.25
CA PHE A 73 4.46 15.56 7.02
C PHE A 73 5.64 15.34 6.06
N LEU A 74 6.44 16.38 5.77
CA LEU A 74 7.57 16.28 4.85
C LEU A 74 8.63 15.29 5.36
N ASP A 75 8.89 15.25 6.67
CA ASP A 75 9.78 14.28 7.30
C ASP A 75 9.30 12.84 7.08
N SER A 76 8.02 12.54 7.36
CA SER A 76 7.45 11.22 7.08
C SER A 76 7.44 10.88 5.59
N PHE A 77 7.10 11.85 4.72
CA PHE A 77 7.06 11.67 3.27
C PHE A 77 8.45 11.37 2.68
N VAL A 78 9.49 12.06 3.19
CA VAL A 78 10.88 11.83 2.81
C VAL A 78 11.37 10.47 3.34
N LYS A 79 11.09 10.13 4.60
CA LYS A 79 11.45 8.82 5.18
C LYS A 79 10.82 7.68 4.39
N ALA A 80 9.56 7.81 3.99
CA ALA A 80 8.87 6.81 3.17
C ALA A 80 9.58 6.61 1.81
N GLN A 81 9.90 7.69 1.10
CA GLN A 81 10.63 7.63 -0.18
C GLN A 81 12.00 6.97 -0.02
N MET A 82 12.81 7.42 0.94
CA MET A 82 14.12 6.81 1.23
C MET A 82 14.00 5.32 1.55
N THR A 83 12.99 4.96 2.34
CA THR A 83 12.72 3.56 2.73
C THR A 83 12.38 2.70 1.52
N VAL A 84 11.56 3.19 0.59
CA VAL A 84 11.21 2.48 -0.66
C VAL A 84 12.40 2.37 -1.62
N PHE A 85 13.22 3.42 -1.70
CA PHE A 85 14.37 3.47 -2.61
C PHE A 85 15.58 2.67 -2.13
N GLU A 86 15.59 2.19 -0.90
CA GLU A 86 16.66 1.36 -0.33
C GLU A 86 16.17 -0.08 -0.01
N GLN A 87 15.01 -0.49 -0.54
CA GLN A 87 14.52 -1.85 -0.30
C GLN A 87 15.36 -2.89 -1.06
N PRO A 88 15.72 -4.00 -0.38
CA PRO A 88 16.45 -5.09 -1.03
C PRO A 88 15.58 -5.82 -2.04
N GLU A 89 16.23 -6.66 -2.86
CA GLU A 89 15.53 -7.62 -3.72
C GLU A 89 14.62 -8.52 -2.89
N GLU A 90 13.34 -8.58 -3.25
CA GLU A 90 12.40 -9.54 -2.68
C GLU A 90 12.25 -10.73 -3.64
N VAL A 91 12.37 -11.94 -3.12
CA VAL A 91 12.23 -13.17 -3.89
C VAL A 91 11.12 -14.01 -3.29
N ASN A 92 10.17 -14.44 -4.13
CA ASN A 92 9.15 -15.40 -3.73
C ASN A 92 9.83 -16.72 -3.33
N PRO A 93 9.71 -17.16 -2.08
CA PRO A 93 10.47 -18.32 -1.60
C PRO A 93 9.97 -19.65 -2.19
N GLN A 94 8.75 -19.71 -2.72
CA GLN A 94 8.17 -20.91 -3.32
C GLN A 94 8.52 -21.05 -4.81
N SER A 95 8.48 -19.95 -5.57
CA SER A 95 8.74 -19.97 -7.00
C SER A 95 10.17 -19.58 -7.38
N GLY A 96 10.93 -18.97 -6.45
CA GLY A 96 12.24 -18.37 -6.74
C GLY A 96 12.14 -17.14 -7.65
N GLN A 97 10.93 -16.63 -7.88
CA GLN A 97 10.69 -15.46 -8.72
C GLN A 97 11.08 -14.20 -7.95
N VAL A 98 11.94 -13.38 -8.54
CA VAL A 98 12.20 -12.02 -8.07
C VAL A 98 10.89 -11.23 -8.17
N LEU A 99 10.41 -10.74 -7.04
CA LEU A 99 9.21 -9.90 -6.93
C LEU A 99 9.56 -8.43 -7.13
N THR A 100 10.68 -8.00 -6.56
CA THR A 100 11.15 -6.60 -6.62
C THR A 100 12.67 -6.56 -6.77
N GLN A 101 13.23 -5.54 -7.44
CA GLN A 101 14.68 -5.47 -7.69
C GLN A 101 15.44 -4.59 -6.70
N ASP A 102 16.70 -4.94 -6.43
CA ASP A 102 17.55 -4.13 -5.56
C ASP A 102 17.79 -2.72 -6.12
N VAL A 103 17.64 -1.71 -5.26
CA VAL A 103 17.94 -0.30 -5.57
C VAL A 103 19.08 0.15 -4.68
N SER A 104 20.23 0.39 -5.29
CA SER A 104 21.51 0.63 -4.63
C SER A 104 21.68 2.06 -4.10
N GLY A 105 20.65 2.91 -4.18
CA GLY A 105 20.66 4.26 -3.62
C GLY A 105 19.87 5.27 -4.45
N TRP A 106 20.02 6.55 -4.08
CA TRP A 106 19.23 7.64 -4.63
C TRP A 106 19.97 8.97 -4.59
N PHE A 107 19.55 9.90 -5.45
CA PHE A 107 20.02 11.28 -5.48
C PHE A 107 18.82 12.23 -5.35
N PHE A 108 18.83 13.05 -4.29
CA PHE A 108 17.82 14.07 -4.11
C PHE A 108 18.02 15.19 -5.15
N TRP A 109 16.93 15.57 -5.82
CA TRP A 109 16.86 16.65 -6.77
C TRP A 109 16.07 17.84 -6.15
N ASN A 110 16.64 19.01 -5.94
CA ASN A 110 17.99 19.45 -6.26
C ASN A 110 18.82 19.66 -4.98
N PHE A 111 20.14 19.76 -5.12
CA PHE A 111 21.01 20.03 -3.97
C PHE A 111 20.68 21.37 -3.29
N LYS A 112 20.30 22.39 -4.05
CA LYS A 112 19.98 23.73 -3.57
C LYS A 112 19.02 24.46 -4.53
N MET A 113 18.16 25.32 -3.99
CA MET A 113 17.38 26.31 -4.73
C MET A 113 17.79 27.73 -4.32
N GLU A 114 17.60 28.70 -5.22
CA GLU A 114 17.83 30.12 -4.91
C GLU A 114 16.63 30.77 -4.22
N THR A 115 15.42 30.26 -4.51
CA THR A 115 14.16 30.78 -4.00
C THR A 115 13.57 29.86 -2.94
N ASP A 116 13.05 30.45 -1.86
CA ASP A 116 12.35 29.74 -0.80
C ASP A 116 10.92 29.31 -1.20
N ILE A 117 10.45 29.70 -2.39
CA ILE A 117 9.13 29.29 -2.88
C ILE A 117 9.08 27.77 -3.11
N TYR A 118 10.18 27.18 -3.57
CA TYR A 118 10.30 25.75 -3.89
C TYR A 118 11.13 25.00 -2.84
N ARG A 119 10.94 25.29 -1.54
CA ARG A 119 11.78 24.69 -0.49
C ARG A 119 11.79 23.17 -0.48
N GLU A 120 10.70 22.51 -0.87
CA GLU A 120 10.66 21.06 -1.03
C GLU A 120 11.61 20.49 -2.09
N TRP A 121 12.15 21.35 -2.96
CA TRP A 121 13.17 21.01 -3.96
C TRP A 121 14.60 21.32 -3.47
N ASP A 122 14.76 21.91 -2.28
CA ASP A 122 16.06 22.31 -1.72
C ASP A 122 16.49 21.34 -0.62
N TYR A 123 17.42 20.45 -0.97
CA TYR A 123 17.98 19.48 -0.02
C TYR A 123 18.62 20.13 1.21
N LEU A 124 19.44 21.18 1.00
CA LEU A 124 20.15 21.85 2.10
C LEU A 124 19.17 22.53 3.06
N LYS A 125 18.13 23.18 2.51
CA LYS A 125 17.09 23.78 3.33
C LYS A 125 16.34 22.72 4.12
N GLY A 126 16.08 21.56 3.54
CA GLY A 126 15.43 20.46 4.26
C GLY A 126 16.21 19.92 5.44
N LEU A 127 17.53 19.80 5.31
CA LEU A 127 18.41 19.47 6.42
C LEU A 127 18.48 20.57 7.49
N GLN A 128 18.38 21.84 7.09
CA GLN A 128 18.41 22.98 8.00
C GLN A 128 17.10 23.13 8.78
N GLU A 129 15.96 22.99 8.09
CA GLU A 129 14.62 23.17 8.67
C GLU A 129 14.12 21.93 9.42
N GLY A 130 14.75 20.78 9.20
CA GLY A 130 14.55 19.55 9.96
C GLY A 130 13.53 18.59 9.36
N TRP A 131 13.10 18.79 8.11
CA TRP A 131 12.17 17.89 7.42
C TRP A 131 12.86 16.89 6.48
N ILE A 132 14.18 17.01 6.26
CA ILE A 132 14.99 15.89 5.76
C ILE A 132 15.76 15.32 6.96
N PRO A 133 15.58 14.03 7.28
CA PRO A 133 16.30 13.41 8.38
C PRO A 133 17.79 13.36 8.06
N ARG A 134 18.62 13.64 9.07
CA ARG A 134 20.06 13.43 8.94
C ARG A 134 20.34 11.94 8.98
N LEU A 135 20.84 11.41 7.87
CA LEU A 135 21.30 10.03 7.85
C LEU A 135 22.51 9.90 8.78
N PRO A 136 22.55 8.88 9.67
CA PRO A 136 23.77 8.55 10.38
C PRO A 136 24.88 8.30 9.34
N GLN A 137 26.13 8.63 9.66
CA GLN A 137 27.26 8.39 8.74
C GLN A 137 27.25 6.92 8.29
N GLN A 138 26.71 6.67 7.09
CA GLN A 138 26.46 5.33 6.54
C GLN A 138 27.76 4.51 6.44
N SER A 139 28.92 5.17 6.40
CA SER A 139 30.24 4.55 6.34
C SER A 139 30.63 3.71 7.56
N LYS A 140 29.92 3.81 8.69
CA LYS A 140 30.22 2.97 9.88
C LYS A 140 29.31 1.76 10.04
N ASP A 141 28.03 1.87 9.69
CA ASP A 141 27.04 0.85 10.05
C ASP A 141 26.29 0.22 8.86
N ASN A 142 26.45 0.74 7.63
CA ASN A 142 25.80 0.24 6.40
C ASN A 142 24.30 -0.09 6.57
N ARG A 143 23.59 0.66 7.42
CA ARG A 143 22.18 0.44 7.73
C ARG A 143 21.27 1.00 6.65
N MET A 144 20.23 0.27 6.32
CA MET A 144 19.19 0.69 5.38
C MET A 144 18.24 1.70 6.04
N ALA A 145 17.61 2.56 5.25
CA ALA A 145 16.58 3.50 5.72
C ALA A 145 15.48 2.80 6.54
N SER A 146 15.06 1.59 6.16
CA SER A 146 14.07 0.80 6.89
C SER A 146 14.50 0.42 8.32
N GLU A 147 15.80 0.25 8.56
CA GLU A 147 16.36 -0.06 9.87
C GLU A 147 16.51 1.19 10.75
N ILE A 148 16.49 2.38 10.15
CA ILE A 148 16.64 3.67 10.83
C ILE A 148 15.26 4.27 11.13
N PHE A 149 14.35 4.20 10.16
CA PHE A 149 13.05 4.88 10.19
C PHE A 149 11.86 3.96 10.42
N GLY A 150 12.05 2.64 10.31
CA GLY A 150 10.96 1.65 10.32
C GLY A 150 10.51 1.25 8.91
N SER A 151 9.54 0.34 8.83
CA SER A 151 8.96 -0.05 7.54
C SER A 151 8.12 1.08 6.95
N CYS A 152 7.92 1.07 5.63
CA CYS A 152 7.04 2.05 4.99
C CYS A 152 5.62 2.00 5.56
N ASP A 153 5.10 0.80 5.85
CA ASP A 153 3.80 0.62 6.52
C ASP A 153 3.76 1.33 7.88
N SER A 154 4.82 1.22 8.69
CA SER A 154 4.86 1.88 10.00
C SER A 154 4.87 3.41 9.88
N ILE A 155 5.52 3.95 8.84
CA ILE A 155 5.54 5.39 8.55
C ILE A 155 4.16 5.85 8.07
N ALA A 156 3.51 5.07 7.18
CA ALA A 156 2.16 5.36 6.71
C ALA A 156 1.14 5.32 7.84
N ASP A 157 1.23 4.32 8.72
CA ASP A 157 0.40 4.19 9.92
C ASP A 157 0.58 5.39 10.85
N GLU A 158 1.81 5.83 11.12
CA GLU A 158 2.09 7.00 11.96
C GLU A 158 1.42 8.26 11.41
N VAL A 159 1.54 8.50 10.11
CA VAL A 159 0.91 9.65 9.42
C VAL A 159 -0.61 9.55 9.49
N TYR A 160 -1.16 8.34 9.31
CA TYR A 160 -2.59 8.10 9.42
C TYR A 160 -3.12 8.39 10.83
N GLN A 161 -2.41 7.97 11.88
CA GLN A 161 -2.80 8.24 13.27
C GLN A 161 -2.81 9.75 13.59
N HIS A 162 -1.93 10.53 12.97
CA HIS A 162 -1.83 11.98 13.18
C HIS A 162 -2.51 12.81 12.08
N ARG A 163 -3.33 12.20 11.22
CA ARG A 163 -3.92 12.87 10.04
C ARG A 163 -4.66 14.17 10.36
N HIS A 164 -5.29 14.24 11.53
CA HIS A 164 -6.03 15.44 11.97
C HIS A 164 -5.11 16.64 12.23
N GLU A 165 -3.87 16.40 12.67
CA GLU A 165 -2.86 17.43 12.90
C GLU A 165 -2.24 17.93 11.59
N LEU A 166 -2.36 17.13 10.52
CA LEU A 166 -1.82 17.40 9.19
C LEU A 166 -2.84 18.07 8.25
N LEU A 167 -4.04 18.38 8.74
CA LEU A 167 -5.10 19.02 7.94
C LEU A 167 -4.60 20.35 7.36
N GLY A 168 -4.80 20.52 6.05
CA GLY A 168 -4.43 21.73 5.31
C GLY A 168 -2.95 21.83 4.91
N VAL A 169 -2.10 20.85 5.26
CA VAL A 169 -0.71 20.76 4.76
C VAL A 169 -0.72 20.49 3.26
N VAL A 170 -1.49 19.49 2.84
CA VAL A 170 -1.81 19.24 1.44
C VAL A 170 -3.18 19.83 1.17
N LYS A 171 -3.34 20.51 0.03
CA LYS A 171 -4.64 21.01 -0.44
C LYS A 171 -5.09 20.14 -1.60
N PRO A 172 -5.98 19.16 -1.37
CA PRO A 172 -6.46 18.29 -2.43
C PRO A 172 -7.03 19.09 -3.61
N PHE A 173 -6.77 18.62 -4.82
CA PHE A 173 -7.38 19.12 -6.04
C PHE A 173 -8.06 17.97 -6.83
N PRO A 174 -9.37 18.06 -7.12
CA PRO A 174 -10.28 19.13 -6.70
C PRO A 174 -10.40 19.20 -5.17
N PRO A 175 -10.76 20.37 -4.59
CA PRO A 175 -11.03 20.47 -3.17
C PRO A 175 -12.05 19.40 -2.80
N GLU A 176 -11.82 18.68 -1.70
CA GLU A 176 -12.84 17.78 -1.17
C GLU A 176 -14.13 18.58 -1.00
N ALA A 177 -15.24 18.03 -1.50
CA ALA A 177 -16.53 18.61 -1.23
C ALA A 177 -16.68 18.62 0.29
N VAL A 178 -16.73 19.82 0.87
CA VAL A 178 -17.05 19.99 2.28
C VAL A 178 -18.51 19.59 2.42
N ASP A 179 -18.77 18.30 2.57
CA ASP A 179 -20.06 17.80 2.98
C ASP A 179 -20.31 18.40 4.36
N GLY A 180 -21.21 19.39 4.41
CA GLY A 180 -21.50 20.21 5.58
C GLY A 180 -22.22 19.47 6.71
N ASP A 181 -21.85 18.23 6.99
CA ASP A 181 -22.47 17.36 7.99
C ASP A 181 -21.41 16.81 8.94
N ASP A 182 -20.93 17.71 9.81
CA ASP A 182 -19.93 17.49 10.87
C ASP A 182 -20.46 16.62 12.04
N ASN A 183 -21.24 15.58 11.72
CA ASN A 183 -21.76 14.59 12.67
C ASN A 183 -21.82 13.16 12.11
N ARG A 184 -21.30 12.90 10.90
CA ARG A 184 -21.07 11.52 10.47
C ARG A 184 -19.69 11.07 10.92
N ILE A 185 -19.68 10.36 12.04
CA ILE A 185 -18.67 9.37 12.41
C ILE A 185 -18.16 8.71 11.13
N HIS A 186 -16.91 8.99 10.77
CA HIS A 186 -16.21 8.35 9.66
C HIS A 186 -16.13 6.84 9.94
N ALA A 187 -17.09 6.10 9.39
CA ALA A 187 -17.09 4.65 9.29
C ALA A 187 -16.75 4.17 7.87
N ASP A 188 -16.23 5.03 6.99
CA ASP A 188 -16.01 4.67 5.58
C ASP A 188 -14.60 4.13 5.25
N GLY A 189 -13.68 4.08 6.22
CA GLY A 189 -12.41 3.34 6.07
C GLY A 189 -12.55 1.82 6.28
N GLN A 190 -13.63 1.36 6.91
CA GLN A 190 -13.90 -0.07 7.11
C GLN A 190 -14.90 -0.67 6.12
N GLN A 191 -15.68 0.16 5.42
CA GLN A 191 -16.78 -0.33 4.59
C GLN A 191 -16.31 -0.93 3.27
N GLY A 192 -15.23 -0.39 2.67
CA GLY A 192 -14.57 -0.98 1.50
C GLY A 192 -13.92 -2.32 1.80
N ASP A 193 -13.20 -2.42 2.92
CA ASP A 193 -12.53 -3.64 3.37
C ASP A 193 -13.51 -4.71 3.84
N TYR A 194 -14.61 -4.34 4.49
CA TYR A 194 -15.65 -5.27 4.89
C TYR A 194 -16.40 -5.83 3.67
N LEU A 195 -16.69 -5.00 2.67
CA LEU A 195 -17.29 -5.46 1.40
C LEU A 195 -16.33 -6.36 0.62
N ALA A 196 -15.04 -6.02 0.55
CA ALA A 196 -14.04 -6.87 -0.10
C ALA A 196 -13.89 -8.23 0.61
N ARG A 197 -13.81 -8.23 1.95
CA ARG A 197 -13.72 -9.47 2.76
C ARG A 197 -14.99 -10.31 2.67
N THR A 198 -16.18 -9.69 2.73
CA THR A 198 -17.47 -10.40 2.61
C THR A 198 -17.67 -10.96 1.20
N MET A 199 -17.32 -10.21 0.16
CA MET A 199 -17.36 -10.72 -1.22
C MET A 199 -16.37 -11.88 -1.42
N SER A 200 -15.15 -11.79 -0.87
CA SER A 200 -14.17 -12.87 -0.92
C SER A 200 -14.65 -14.14 -0.20
N THR A 201 -15.33 -14.00 0.95
CA THR A 201 -15.90 -15.17 1.65
C THR A 201 -17.08 -15.77 0.90
N ILE A 202 -17.96 -14.94 0.30
CA ILE A 202 -19.07 -15.42 -0.53
C ILE A 202 -18.54 -16.19 -1.74
N ILE A 203 -17.52 -15.67 -2.42
CA ILE A 203 -16.88 -16.34 -3.57
C ILE A 203 -16.25 -17.66 -3.13
N ALA A 204 -15.53 -17.69 -2.02
CA ALA A 204 -14.93 -18.92 -1.48
C ALA A 204 -15.99 -19.98 -1.15
N LEU A 205 -17.09 -19.59 -0.50
CA LEU A 205 -18.21 -20.48 -0.20
C LEU A 205 -18.91 -21.00 -1.46
N ALA A 206 -19.07 -20.16 -2.48
CA ALA A 206 -19.64 -20.55 -3.77
C ALA A 206 -18.75 -21.58 -4.49
N ILE A 207 -17.42 -21.38 -4.50
CA ILE A 207 -16.46 -22.32 -5.09
C ILE A 207 -16.51 -23.68 -4.36
N VAL A 208 -16.48 -23.68 -3.03
CA VAL A 208 -16.58 -24.92 -2.23
C VAL A 208 -17.91 -25.64 -2.50
N GLY A 209 -19.02 -24.89 -2.56
CA GLY A 209 -20.34 -25.42 -2.92
C GLY A 209 -20.36 -26.08 -4.30
N CYS A 210 -19.80 -25.42 -5.31
CA CYS A 210 -19.68 -25.97 -6.66
C CYS A 210 -18.83 -27.24 -6.70
N LEU A 211 -17.68 -27.27 -6.02
CA LEU A 211 -16.82 -28.46 -5.97
C LEU A 211 -17.51 -29.66 -5.29
N CYS A 212 -18.29 -29.42 -4.23
CA CYS A 212 -19.09 -30.45 -3.58
C CYS A 212 -20.15 -31.04 -4.53
N ILE A 213 -20.86 -30.19 -5.29
CA ILE A 213 -21.87 -30.64 -6.27
C ILE A 213 -21.19 -31.46 -7.38
N ILE A 214 -20.07 -30.98 -7.92
CA ILE A 214 -19.29 -31.70 -8.93
C ILE A 214 -18.85 -33.06 -8.40
N GLY A 215 -18.37 -33.13 -7.15
CA GLY A 215 -17.99 -34.38 -6.50
C GLY A 215 -19.14 -35.38 -6.39
N VAL A 216 -20.35 -34.93 -6.02
CA VAL A 216 -21.54 -35.78 -5.96
C VAL A 216 -21.94 -36.29 -7.35
N VAL A 217 -21.99 -35.41 -8.35
CA VAL A 217 -22.32 -35.77 -9.73
C VAL A 217 -21.31 -36.75 -10.31
N TYR A 218 -20.01 -36.49 -10.10
CA TYR A 218 -18.94 -37.38 -10.55
C TYR A 218 -19.04 -38.76 -9.90
N ARG A 219 -19.36 -38.80 -8.60
CA ARG A 219 -19.54 -40.06 -7.86
C ARG A 219 -20.78 -40.83 -8.34
N MET A 220 -21.90 -40.14 -8.61
CA MET A 220 -23.08 -40.75 -9.22
C MET A 220 -22.78 -41.33 -10.61
N TYR A 221 -22.07 -40.58 -11.45
CA TYR A 221 -21.65 -41.02 -12.78
C TYR A 221 -20.73 -42.25 -12.70
N TYR A 222 -19.74 -42.23 -11.80
CA TYR A 222 -18.81 -43.34 -11.59
C TYR A 222 -19.54 -44.62 -11.17
N TYR A 223 -20.46 -44.55 -10.21
CA TYR A 223 -21.21 -45.73 -9.78
C TYR A 223 -22.21 -46.23 -10.81
N HIS A 224 -22.85 -45.34 -11.57
CA HIS A 224 -23.71 -45.74 -12.68
C HIS A 224 -22.94 -46.52 -13.74
N ARG A 225 -21.70 -46.10 -14.05
CA ARG A 225 -20.81 -46.80 -14.97
C ARG A 225 -20.34 -48.17 -14.45
N MET A 226 -20.26 -48.35 -13.14
CA MET A 226 -19.84 -49.61 -12.50
C MET A 226 -20.98 -50.65 -12.36
N GLY A 227 -22.20 -50.35 -12.81
CA GLY A 227 -23.31 -51.30 -12.83
C GLY A 227 -23.89 -51.65 -11.46
N ASP A 228 -23.54 -50.90 -10.42
CA ASP A 228 -24.00 -51.17 -9.05
C ASP A 228 -25.34 -50.45 -8.79
N SER A 229 -26.44 -51.18 -9.00
CA SER A 229 -27.81 -50.66 -8.96
C SER A 229 -28.42 -50.55 -7.54
N ARG A 230 -27.66 -50.80 -6.48
CA ARG A 230 -28.15 -50.72 -5.10
C ARG A 230 -27.91 -49.34 -4.46
N TRP A 231 -28.60 -48.32 -4.96
CA TRP A 231 -28.74 -47.05 -4.27
C TRP A 231 -29.84 -47.14 -3.19
N SER A 232 -29.47 -47.43 -1.95
CA SER A 232 -30.35 -47.13 -0.81
C SER A 232 -30.15 -45.67 -0.41
N TYR A 233 -31.23 -44.89 -0.48
CA TYR A 233 -31.32 -43.47 -0.08
C TYR A 233 -30.74 -43.21 1.33
N GLU A 234 -30.66 -44.24 2.18
CA GLU A 234 -30.08 -44.19 3.53
C GLU A 234 -28.57 -43.87 3.53
N ARG A 235 -27.79 -44.30 2.53
CA ARG A 235 -26.33 -44.08 2.51
C ARG A 235 -25.90 -42.65 2.14
N ILE A 236 -26.81 -41.83 1.60
CA ILE A 236 -26.54 -40.41 1.29
C ILE A 236 -26.71 -39.52 2.53
N LYS A 237 -27.52 -39.96 3.52
CA LYS A 237 -27.82 -39.15 4.71
C LYS A 237 -26.64 -38.97 5.66
N GLU A 238 -25.73 -39.94 5.74
CA GLU A 238 -24.59 -39.87 6.67
C GLU A 238 -23.60 -38.73 6.36
N PRO A 239 -23.12 -38.54 5.11
CA PRO A 239 -22.23 -37.42 4.80
C PRO A 239 -22.92 -36.05 4.98
N LEU A 240 -24.22 -35.95 4.70
CA LEU A 240 -24.99 -34.71 4.88
C LEU A 240 -25.23 -34.37 6.37
N ARG A 241 -25.33 -35.37 7.25
CA ARG A 241 -25.35 -35.14 8.71
C ARG A 241 -24.02 -34.60 9.23
N GLY A 242 -22.90 -35.15 8.75
CA GLY A 242 -21.56 -34.66 9.11
C GLY A 242 -21.33 -33.21 8.68
N ALA A 243 -21.70 -32.87 7.43
CA ALA A 243 -21.60 -31.50 6.93
C ALA A 243 -22.48 -30.51 7.71
N ARG A 244 -23.69 -30.93 8.14
CA ARG A 244 -24.60 -30.10 8.94
C ARG A 244 -24.10 -29.86 10.36
N GLN A 245 -23.42 -30.83 10.97
CA GLN A 245 -22.78 -30.66 12.28
C GLN A 245 -21.56 -29.75 12.21
N ALA A 246 -20.74 -29.86 11.15
CA ALA A 246 -19.60 -28.97 10.92
C ALA A 246 -20.04 -27.51 10.68
N ALA A 247 -21.11 -27.29 9.92
CA ALA A 247 -21.66 -25.96 9.68
C ALA A 247 -22.26 -25.32 10.96
N HIS A 248 -22.83 -26.12 11.86
CA HIS A 248 -23.32 -25.64 13.15
C HIS A 248 -22.17 -25.24 14.11
N GLY A 249 -21.06 -25.98 14.12
CA GLY A 249 -19.88 -25.63 14.92
C GLY A 249 -19.21 -24.33 14.48
N ALA A 250 -19.03 -24.12 13.17
CA ALA A 250 -18.44 -22.90 12.63
C ALA A 250 -19.30 -21.63 12.90
N GLY A 251 -20.63 -21.79 13.04
CA GLY A 251 -21.53 -20.70 13.38
C GLY A 251 -21.49 -20.24 14.84
N GLU A 252 -20.99 -21.07 15.77
CA GLU A 252 -20.81 -20.70 17.18
C GLU A 252 -19.46 -19.99 17.44
N GLU A 253 -18.38 -20.36 16.75
CA GLU A 253 -17.09 -19.64 16.84
C GLU A 253 -17.18 -18.20 16.33
N LEU A 254 -18.00 -17.95 15.30
CA LEU A 254 -18.29 -16.60 14.79
C LEU A 254 -19.09 -15.72 15.76
N LYS A 255 -19.82 -16.31 16.72
CA LYS A 255 -20.55 -15.54 17.75
C LYS A 255 -19.70 -15.16 18.96
N MET A 256 -18.55 -15.80 19.16
CA MET A 256 -17.60 -15.45 20.24
C MET A 256 -16.54 -14.44 19.80
N SER A 257 -16.53 -14.07 18.51
CA SER A 257 -15.49 -13.22 17.89
C SER A 257 -16.02 -11.84 17.46
N VAL A 258 -17.23 -11.46 17.90
CA VAL A 258 -17.87 -10.14 17.70
C VAL A 258 -18.05 -9.47 19.04
#